data_AF-Q4PNQ9-F1
#
_entry.id   AF-Q4PNQ9-F1
#
_cell.length_a   1.000
_cell.length_b   1.000
_cell.length_c   1.000
_cell.angle_alpha   90.00
_cell.angle_beta   90.00
_cell.angle_gamma   90.00
#
_symmetry.space_group_name_H-M   'P 1'
#
loop_
_entity.id
_entity.type
_entity.pdbx_description
1 polymer ?
#
loop_
_entity_poly.entity_id
_entity_poly.type
_entity_poly.pdbx_seq_one_letter_code
_entity_poly.pdbx_strand_id
1 'polypeptide(L)'
;MIRLIWVALFGLGLAQHNPQFKNGRTSIVHLFEWRWADIAQECERFLGPKGFGGVQISPPNEHILVNNPFRPWWQRYQPISYNLCSRSGNEAELKDMITRCNNVGVNIYVDAVINHTCGSGGGAGTHSSCGSWFDAGKEDFPSVPYSNLDFNDNKCKPRRG
;
A
#
# COMPACT_ATOMS: atom_id res chain seq x y z
N MET A 1 -45.46 -31.78 -1.74
CA MET A 1 -44.08 -32.29 -1.95
C MET A 1 -43.31 -31.60 -3.09
N ILE A 2 -43.58 -30.32 -3.43
CA ILE A 2 -42.88 -29.62 -4.54
C ILE A 2 -42.15 -28.32 -4.08
N ARG A 3 -42.32 -27.90 -2.82
CA ARG A 3 -41.73 -26.64 -2.32
C ARG A 3 -40.37 -26.77 -1.62
N LEU A 4 -39.85 -27.98 -1.44
CA LEU A 4 -38.57 -28.23 -0.74
C LEU A 4 -37.35 -28.34 -1.67
N ILE A 5 -37.56 -28.36 -3.00
CA ILE A 5 -36.46 -28.59 -3.97
C ILE A 5 -35.72 -27.29 -4.34
N TRP A 6 -36.36 -26.11 -4.19
CA TRP A 6 -35.77 -24.83 -4.65
C TRP A 6 -34.77 -24.18 -3.69
N VAL A 7 -34.75 -24.56 -2.40
CA VAL A 7 -33.82 -23.97 -1.41
C VAL A 7 -32.41 -24.55 -1.52
N ALA A 8 -32.24 -25.74 -2.13
CA ALA A 8 -30.93 -26.36 -2.30
C ALA A 8 -30.09 -25.76 -3.44
N LEU A 9 -30.67 -24.92 -4.32
CA LEU A 9 -30.00 -24.39 -5.52
C LEU A 9 -29.33 -23.02 -5.34
N PHE A 10 -29.46 -22.35 -4.18
CA PHE A 10 -29.01 -20.96 -3.99
C PHE A 10 -27.96 -20.74 -2.88
N GLY A 11 -27.30 -21.79 -2.37
CA GLY A 11 -26.63 -21.70 -1.07
C GLY A 11 -25.13 -21.98 -0.98
N LEU A 12 -24.41 -22.24 -2.07
CA LEU A 12 -22.94 -22.41 -2.03
C LEU A 12 -22.25 -21.33 -2.85
N GLY A 13 -22.50 -20.07 -2.49
CA GLY A 13 -21.54 -19.02 -2.80
C GLY A 13 -20.28 -19.30 -1.99
N LEU A 14 -19.33 -20.06 -2.55
CA LEU A 14 -17.97 -20.03 -2.06
C LEU A 14 -17.49 -18.59 -2.24
N ALA A 15 -17.55 -17.79 -1.18
CA ALA A 15 -16.74 -16.58 -1.10
C ALA A 15 -15.28 -17.04 -1.12
N GLN A 16 -14.76 -17.23 -2.34
CA GLN A 16 -13.46 -17.85 -2.54
C GLN A 16 -12.40 -16.82 -2.16
N HIS A 17 -11.98 -16.87 -0.90
CA HIS A 17 -10.76 -16.20 -0.45
C HIS A 17 -9.57 -16.89 -1.11
N ASN A 18 -9.14 -16.38 -2.27
CA ASN A 18 -7.95 -16.86 -2.96
C ASN A 18 -6.82 -15.83 -2.81
N PRO A 19 -5.88 -16.06 -1.88
CA PRO A 19 -4.73 -15.18 -1.71
C PRO A 19 -3.73 -15.31 -2.87
N GLN A 20 -3.95 -16.19 -3.85
CA GLN A 20 -3.07 -16.46 -5.00
C GLN A 20 -1.73 -17.12 -4.63
N PHE A 21 -1.66 -17.81 -3.48
CA PHE A 21 -0.45 -18.53 -3.08
C PHE A 21 -0.12 -19.70 -4.02
N LYS A 22 1.17 -20.05 -4.11
CA LYS A 22 1.59 -21.36 -4.62
C LYS A 22 1.13 -22.47 -3.67
N ASN A 23 0.86 -23.66 -4.21
CA ASN A 23 0.37 -24.81 -3.44
C ASN A 23 1.25 -25.10 -2.21
N GLY A 24 0.60 -25.38 -1.08
CA GLY A 24 1.28 -25.71 0.19
C GLY A 24 1.73 -24.51 1.03
N ARG A 25 1.42 -23.28 0.61
CA ARG A 25 1.72 -22.05 1.37
C ARG A 25 0.42 -21.42 1.87
N THR A 26 0.41 -20.91 3.11
CA THR A 26 -0.85 -20.49 3.78
C THR A 26 -0.75 -19.17 4.54
N SER A 27 0.42 -18.54 4.63
CA SER A 27 0.62 -17.33 5.44
C SER A 27 1.44 -16.28 4.70
N ILE A 28 1.14 -15.02 4.99
CA ILE A 28 1.99 -13.88 4.65
C ILE A 28 2.72 -13.36 5.89
N VAL A 29 3.79 -12.61 5.67
CA VAL A 29 4.49 -11.86 6.71
C VAL A 29 4.49 -10.38 6.38
N HIS A 30 4.29 -9.53 7.37
CA HIS A 30 4.44 -8.07 7.21
C HIS A 30 5.89 -7.68 7.55
N LEU A 31 6.69 -7.37 6.52
CA LEU A 31 8.05 -6.87 6.70
C LEU A 31 8.02 -5.34 6.81
N PHE A 32 7.53 -4.89 7.96
CA PHE A 32 7.25 -3.47 8.23
C PHE A 32 8.50 -2.58 8.12
N GLU A 33 8.43 -1.57 7.26
CA GLU A 33 9.48 -0.57 6.98
C GLU A 33 10.78 -1.13 6.36
N TRP A 34 10.78 -2.37 5.87
CA TRP A 34 11.95 -2.93 5.19
C TRP A 34 12.19 -2.29 3.82
N ARG A 35 13.46 -2.24 3.40
CA ARG A 35 13.84 -1.80 2.05
C ARG A 35 13.58 -2.90 1.02
N TRP A 36 13.35 -2.51 -0.23
CA TRP A 36 13.05 -3.46 -1.32
C TRP A 36 14.15 -4.49 -1.52
N ALA A 37 15.41 -4.06 -1.50
CA ALA A 37 16.57 -4.94 -1.66
C ALA A 37 16.69 -5.99 -0.54
N ASP A 38 16.31 -5.64 0.69
CA ASP A 38 16.36 -6.55 1.84
C ASP A 38 15.23 -7.59 1.75
N ILE A 39 14.02 -7.18 1.34
CA ILE A 39 12.89 -8.08 1.08
C ILE A 39 13.23 -9.06 -0.04
N ALA A 40 13.84 -8.58 -1.13
CA ALA A 40 14.22 -9.43 -2.27
C ALA A 40 15.17 -10.56 -1.83
N GLN A 41 16.18 -10.23 -1.02
CA GLN A 41 17.10 -11.22 -0.44
C GLN A 41 16.39 -12.16 0.53
N GLU A 42 15.49 -11.64 1.37
CA GLU A 42 14.72 -12.42 2.34
C GLU A 42 13.80 -13.44 1.65
N CYS A 43 13.19 -13.06 0.52
CA CYS A 43 12.40 -13.96 -0.32
C CYS A 43 13.21 -15.18 -0.77
N GLU A 44 14.43 -14.96 -1.27
CA GLU A 44 15.29 -16.01 -1.82
C GLU A 44 15.91 -16.88 -0.73
N ARG A 45 16.47 -16.26 0.32
CA ARG A 45 17.26 -16.97 1.33
C ARG A 45 16.42 -17.65 2.41
N PHE A 46 15.19 -17.17 2.64
CA PHE A 46 14.37 -17.63 3.77
C PHE A 46 12.91 -17.91 3.41
N LEU A 47 12.16 -16.92 2.94
CA LEU A 47 10.70 -17.04 2.82
C LEU A 47 10.28 -18.11 1.80
N GLY A 48 10.95 -18.14 0.64
CA GLY A 48 10.75 -19.16 -0.38
C GLY A 48 11.01 -20.58 0.17
N PRO A 49 12.23 -20.87 0.65
CA PRO A 49 12.57 -22.17 1.25
C PRO A 49 11.72 -22.57 2.47
N LYS A 50 11.21 -21.61 3.25
CA LYS A 50 10.38 -21.86 4.44
C LYS A 50 8.88 -21.89 4.15
N GLY A 51 8.46 -21.73 2.90
CA GLY A 51 7.06 -21.92 2.50
C GLY A 51 6.12 -20.75 2.81
N PHE A 52 6.64 -19.53 2.98
CA PHE A 52 5.79 -18.33 3.14
C PHE A 52 5.10 -18.00 1.81
N GLY A 53 3.79 -17.74 1.85
CA GLY A 53 2.96 -17.45 0.68
C GLY A 53 3.18 -16.05 0.10
N GLY A 54 3.59 -15.11 0.93
CA GLY A 54 3.97 -13.78 0.46
C GLY A 54 4.34 -12.79 1.55
N VAL A 55 4.55 -11.54 1.14
CA VAL A 55 4.99 -10.42 1.97
C VAL A 55 4.02 -9.26 1.83
N GLN A 56 3.51 -8.74 2.94
CA GLN A 56 2.94 -7.40 2.96
C GLN A 56 4.06 -6.38 3.09
N ILE A 57 4.10 -5.42 2.17
CA ILE A 57 5.08 -4.32 2.16
C ILE A 57 4.45 -3.02 2.66
N SER A 58 5.25 -2.15 3.28
CA SER A 58 4.83 -0.78 3.60
C SER A 58 4.53 0.04 2.33
N PRO A 59 3.77 1.15 2.43
CA PRO A 59 3.31 1.90 1.27
C PRO A 59 4.45 2.29 0.32
N PRO A 60 4.44 1.84 -0.95
CA PRO A 60 5.54 2.05 -1.88
C PRO A 60 5.45 3.40 -2.61
N ASN A 61 4.29 4.05 -2.56
CA ASN A 61 4.08 5.34 -3.17
C ASN A 61 4.80 6.47 -2.40
N GLU A 62 4.95 7.59 -3.09
CA GLU A 62 5.55 8.79 -2.54
C GLU A 62 4.72 9.37 -1.39
N HIS A 63 5.40 9.73 -0.32
CA HIS A 63 4.78 10.22 0.91
C HIS A 63 5.50 11.45 1.45
N ILE A 64 4.86 12.17 2.37
CA ILE A 64 5.43 13.35 3.01
C ILE A 64 6.70 12.99 3.81
N LEU A 65 7.62 13.94 3.92
CA LEU A 65 8.81 13.86 4.75
C LEU A 65 8.60 14.65 6.05
N VAL A 66 8.37 13.94 7.16
CA VAL A 66 8.24 14.54 8.49
C VAL A 66 9.59 14.56 9.21
N ASN A 67 9.93 15.72 9.79
CA ASN A 67 11.18 15.95 10.52
C ASN A 67 10.97 16.19 12.03
N ASN A 68 9.73 16.42 12.49
CA ASN A 68 9.41 16.53 13.92
C ASN A 68 8.11 15.77 14.25
N PRO A 69 8.18 14.59 14.91
CA PRO A 69 9.41 13.85 15.25
C PRO A 69 10.19 13.45 13.98
N PHE A 70 11.48 13.10 14.11
CA PHE A 70 12.30 12.78 12.95
C PHE A 70 11.88 11.47 12.30
N ARG A 71 11.40 11.53 11.05
CA ARG A 71 11.17 10.37 10.17
C ARG A 71 10.30 9.25 10.79
N PRO A 72 9.14 9.56 11.40
CA PRO A 72 8.27 8.57 12.01
C PRO A 72 7.70 7.61 10.95
N TRP A 73 7.35 6.39 11.36
CA TRP A 73 6.80 5.37 10.47
C TRP A 73 5.49 5.82 9.79
N TRP A 74 4.65 6.53 10.53
CA TRP A 74 3.34 6.95 10.07
C TRP A 74 3.39 7.98 8.93
N GLN A 75 4.56 8.55 8.63
CA GLN A 75 4.68 9.47 7.48
C GLN A 75 4.33 8.79 6.16
N ARG A 76 4.51 7.46 6.06
CA ARG A 76 4.20 6.69 4.84
C ARG A 76 2.71 6.58 4.54
N TYR A 77 1.87 6.83 5.54
CA TYR A 77 0.41 6.88 5.40
C TYR A 77 -0.08 8.29 5.07
N GLN A 78 0.79 9.15 4.55
CA GLN A 78 0.44 10.50 4.10
C GLN A 78 0.94 10.71 2.67
N PRO A 79 0.19 10.18 1.67
CA PRO A 79 0.58 10.24 0.26
C PRO A 79 0.74 11.66 -0.27
N ILE A 80 1.73 11.85 -1.14
CA ILE A 80 1.90 13.08 -1.95
C ILE A 80 1.63 12.79 -3.42
N SER A 81 2.04 11.62 -3.90
CA SER A 81 1.74 11.15 -5.25
C SER A 81 1.71 9.63 -5.31
N TYR A 82 1.42 9.09 -6.50
CA TYR A 82 1.50 7.65 -6.77
C TYR A 82 2.82 7.21 -7.41
N ASN A 83 3.83 8.10 -7.45
CA ASN A 83 5.19 7.73 -7.84
C ASN A 83 5.72 6.62 -6.91
N LEU A 84 6.30 5.56 -7.46
CA LEU A 84 6.83 4.43 -6.70
C LEU A 84 8.22 4.76 -6.13
N CYS A 85 8.25 5.66 -5.16
CA CYS A 85 9.45 6.31 -4.68
C CYS A 85 9.30 6.64 -3.20
N SER A 86 9.84 5.77 -2.35
CA SER A 86 9.64 5.82 -0.89
C SER A 86 10.96 5.65 -0.15
N ARG A 87 10.91 5.72 1.19
CA ARG A 87 12.08 5.40 2.03
C ARG A 87 12.64 3.99 1.79
N SER A 88 11.82 3.05 1.33
CA SER A 88 12.25 1.67 1.05
C SER A 88 13.04 1.51 -0.25
N GLY A 89 13.01 2.50 -1.15
CA GLY A 89 13.67 2.48 -2.45
C GLY A 89 12.79 3.05 -3.58
N ASN A 90 13.36 3.06 -4.79
CA ASN A 90 12.73 3.55 -6.01
C ASN A 90 11.96 2.45 -6.78
N GLU A 91 11.34 2.82 -7.90
CA GLU A 91 10.51 1.94 -8.72
C GLU A 91 11.29 0.74 -9.29
N ALA A 92 12.54 0.96 -9.73
CA ALA A 92 13.37 -0.10 -10.27
C ALA A 92 13.71 -1.15 -9.20
N GLU A 93 14.01 -0.71 -7.98
CA GLU A 93 14.26 -1.59 -6.84
C GLU A 93 12.98 -2.33 -6.40
N LEU A 94 11.82 -1.65 -6.43
CA LEU A 94 10.54 -2.29 -6.14
C LEU A 94 10.22 -3.38 -7.17
N LYS A 95 10.44 -3.09 -8.47
CA LYS A 95 10.25 -4.05 -9.56
C LYS A 95 11.19 -5.24 -9.43
N ASP A 96 12.48 -5.01 -9.13
CA ASP A 96 13.45 -6.09 -8.88
C ASP A 96 12.97 -7.02 -7.75
N MET A 97 12.56 -6.43 -6.63
CA MET A 97 12.06 -7.19 -5.48
C MET A 97 10.83 -8.03 -5.84
N ILE A 98 9.84 -7.44 -6.52
CA ILE A 98 8.65 -8.17 -6.98
C ILE A 98 9.04 -9.34 -7.89
N THR A 99 9.91 -9.10 -8.87
CA THR A 99 10.36 -10.14 -9.81
C THR A 99 11.06 -11.29 -9.07
N ARG A 100 12.01 -10.98 -8.19
CA ARG A 100 12.78 -11.99 -7.46
C ARG A 100 11.93 -12.80 -6.49
N CYS A 101 11.06 -12.14 -5.73
CA CYS A 101 10.12 -12.82 -4.84
C CYS A 101 9.16 -13.73 -5.60
N ASN A 102 8.59 -13.26 -6.71
CA ASN A 102 7.68 -14.07 -7.54
C ASN A 102 8.39 -15.30 -8.15
N ASN A 103 9.66 -15.17 -8.56
CA ASN A 103 10.47 -16.28 -9.09
C ASN A 103 10.66 -17.42 -8.08
N VAL A 104 10.66 -17.11 -6.78
CA VAL A 104 10.74 -18.11 -5.69
C VAL A 104 9.38 -18.42 -5.06
N GLY A 105 8.29 -18.03 -5.73
CA GLY A 105 6.91 -18.34 -5.36
C GLY A 105 6.38 -17.59 -4.14
N VAL A 106 7.01 -16.47 -3.78
CA VAL A 106 6.59 -15.57 -2.69
C VAL A 106 5.89 -14.35 -3.30
N ASN A 107 4.59 -14.20 -3.07
CA ASN A 107 3.82 -13.06 -3.60
C ASN A 107 4.10 -11.76 -2.83
N ILE A 108 3.88 -10.62 -3.47
CA ILE A 108 3.93 -9.30 -2.84
C ILE A 108 2.52 -8.71 -2.71
N TYR A 109 2.18 -8.23 -1.53
CA TYR A 109 0.93 -7.54 -1.21
C TYR A 109 1.26 -6.10 -0.79
N VAL A 110 0.71 -5.14 -1.52
CA VAL A 110 0.97 -3.72 -1.30
C VAL A 110 0.01 -3.17 -0.25
N ASP A 111 0.55 -2.42 0.72
CA ASP A 111 -0.26 -1.53 1.57
C ASP A 111 -0.68 -0.29 0.74
N ALA A 112 -1.94 -0.28 0.31
CA ALA A 112 -2.48 0.73 -0.59
C ALA A 112 -3.20 1.85 0.20
N VAL A 113 -2.55 3.01 0.30
CA VAL A 113 -3.11 4.20 0.97
C VAL A 113 -3.85 5.06 -0.05
N ILE A 114 -5.14 4.77 -0.26
CA ILE A 114 -5.96 5.37 -1.33
C ILE A 114 -7.12 6.25 -0.82
N ASN A 115 -7.33 6.28 0.49
CA ASN A 115 -8.46 7.02 1.08
C ASN A 115 -8.19 8.53 1.23
N HIS A 116 -6.92 8.92 1.40
CA HIS A 116 -6.52 10.27 1.77
C HIS A 116 -5.11 10.58 1.24
N THR A 117 -4.76 11.86 1.16
CA THR A 117 -3.39 12.36 0.95
C THR A 117 -2.76 12.74 2.31
N CYS A 118 -1.71 13.56 2.32
CA CYS A 118 -1.16 14.07 3.58
C CYS A 118 -2.15 14.95 4.38
N GLY A 119 -1.91 15.10 5.68
CA GLY A 119 -2.76 15.93 6.52
C GLY A 119 -2.73 17.40 6.09
N SER A 120 -3.86 18.11 6.24
CA SER A 120 -3.99 19.53 5.83
C SER A 120 -2.99 20.49 6.51
N GLY A 121 -2.41 20.08 7.64
CA GLY A 121 -1.30 20.79 8.30
C GLY A 121 0.09 20.50 7.70
N GLY A 122 0.19 19.78 6.59
CA GLY A 122 1.45 19.35 5.96
C GLY A 122 2.27 20.45 5.32
N GLY A 123 1.70 21.66 5.18
CA GLY A 123 2.34 22.80 4.54
C GLY A 123 2.45 22.67 3.01
N ALA A 124 3.28 23.51 2.41
CA ALA A 124 3.55 23.50 0.98
C ALA A 124 5.05 23.41 0.72
N GLY A 125 5.45 22.71 -0.33
CA GLY A 125 6.85 22.53 -0.70
C GLY A 125 7.13 21.19 -1.36
N THR A 126 8.41 20.81 -1.38
CA THR A 126 8.92 19.58 -2.00
C THR A 126 9.43 18.58 -0.97
N HIS A 127 8.99 18.68 0.29
CA HIS A 127 9.32 17.74 1.36
C HIS A 127 8.49 16.45 1.23
N SER A 128 8.69 15.76 0.12
CA SER A 128 8.16 14.44 -0.20
C SER A 128 9.30 13.48 -0.51
N SER A 129 9.05 12.18 -0.45
CA SER A 129 10.10 11.17 -0.65
C SER A 129 10.69 11.14 -2.07
N CYS A 130 10.00 11.72 -3.07
CA CYS A 130 10.50 11.85 -4.43
C CYS A 130 10.70 13.31 -4.90
N GLY A 131 10.55 14.28 -4.00
CA GLY A 131 10.73 15.70 -4.32
C GLY A 131 9.59 16.34 -5.11
N SER A 132 8.46 15.65 -5.31
CA SER A 132 7.24 16.27 -5.84
C SER A 132 6.79 17.45 -4.99
N TRP A 133 6.39 18.52 -5.67
CA TRP A 133 5.77 19.67 -5.03
C TRP A 133 4.31 19.36 -4.67
N PHE A 134 3.84 19.90 -3.54
CA PHE A 134 2.43 19.93 -3.14
C PHE A 134 2.13 21.15 -2.26
N ASP A 135 0.85 21.49 -2.11
CA ASP A 135 0.33 22.44 -1.13
C ASP A 135 -0.88 21.82 -0.41
N ALA A 136 -0.66 21.28 0.79
CA ALA A 136 -1.71 20.61 1.56
C ALA A 136 -2.81 21.57 2.03
N GLY A 137 -2.49 22.86 2.19
CA GLY A 137 -3.47 23.87 2.64
C GLY A 137 -4.42 24.31 1.52
N LYS A 138 -3.99 24.18 0.27
CA LYS A 138 -4.83 24.44 -0.93
C LYS A 138 -5.36 23.17 -1.58
N GLU A 139 -5.03 22.01 -1.02
CA GLU A 139 -5.37 20.70 -1.56
C GLU A 139 -4.85 20.50 -3.00
N ASP A 140 -3.65 21.00 -3.27
CA ASP A 140 -3.00 20.96 -4.59
C ASP A 140 -1.88 19.92 -4.61
N PHE A 141 -2.10 18.83 -5.34
CA PHE A 141 -1.18 17.69 -5.47
C PHE A 141 -0.93 17.40 -6.97
N PRO A 142 -0.18 18.26 -7.68
CA PRO A 142 -0.11 18.24 -9.15
C PRO A 142 0.64 17.04 -9.73
N SER A 143 1.41 16.29 -8.92
CA SER A 143 2.00 15.03 -9.37
C SER A 143 0.99 13.88 -9.52
N VAL A 144 -0.26 14.06 -9.04
CA VAL A 144 -1.32 13.07 -9.23
C VAL A 144 -2.14 13.26 -10.50
N PRO A 145 -2.96 14.32 -10.73
CA PRO A 145 -2.92 15.71 -10.30
C PRO A 145 -4.22 16.14 -9.59
N TYR A 146 -4.28 16.00 -8.25
CA TYR A 146 -5.47 16.38 -7.50
C TYR A 146 -5.51 17.88 -7.19
N SER A 147 -6.74 18.40 -7.13
CA SER A 147 -7.10 19.75 -6.69
C SER A 147 -8.13 19.66 -5.57
N ASN A 148 -8.49 20.81 -4.98
CA ASN A 148 -9.57 20.88 -3.98
C ASN A 148 -10.93 20.28 -4.41
N LEU A 149 -11.17 20.14 -5.71
CA LEU A 149 -12.38 19.52 -6.24
C LEU A 149 -12.42 17.99 -6.01
N ASP A 150 -11.26 17.39 -5.74
CA ASP A 150 -11.10 15.96 -5.53
C ASP A 150 -11.21 15.56 -4.05
N PHE A 151 -11.41 16.53 -3.15
CA PHE A 151 -11.54 16.33 -1.70
C PHE A 151 -12.98 16.50 -1.21
N ASN A 152 -13.22 15.98 0.00
CA ASN A 152 -14.57 15.85 0.57
C ASN A 152 -14.98 17.00 1.50
N ASP A 153 -14.34 18.17 1.42
CA ASP A 153 -14.60 19.34 2.28
C ASP A 153 -16.08 19.73 2.37
N ASN A 154 -16.80 19.65 1.25
CA ASN A 154 -18.22 19.99 1.21
C ASN A 154 -19.17 18.84 1.64
N LYS A 155 -18.66 17.61 1.78
CA LYS A 155 -19.45 16.42 2.12
C LYS A 155 -19.27 16.01 3.57
N CYS A 156 -18.06 16.17 4.10
CA CYS A 156 -17.70 15.78 5.45
C CYS A 156 -17.41 17.02 6.26
N LYS A 157 -18.35 17.45 7.11
CA LYS A 157 -18.05 18.46 8.12
C LYS A 157 -17.02 17.86 9.09
N PRO A 158 -15.80 18.41 9.23
CA PRO A 158 -14.89 17.93 10.25
C PRO A 158 -15.58 18.06 11.61
N ARG A 159 -15.43 17.07 12.50
CA ARG A 159 -15.79 17.25 13.91
C ARG A 159 -14.87 18.31 14.51
N ARG A 160 -15.24 19.57 14.35
CA ARG A 160 -14.87 20.66 15.25
C ARG A 160 -16.19 21.18 15.81
N GLY A 161 -16.28 21.16 17.14
CA GLY A 161 -17.41 21.74 17.88
C GLY A 161 -17.47 23.25 17.72
#